data_AF-A0A8J3S5C9-F1
#
_entry.id   AF-A0A8J3S5C9-F1
#
_cell.length_a   1.000
_cell.length_b   1.000
_cell.length_c   1.000
_cell.angle_alpha   90.00
_cell.angle_beta   90.00
_cell.angle_gamma   90.00
#
_symmetry.space_group_name_H-M   'P 1'
#
loop_
_entity.id
_entity.type
_entity.pdbx_description
1 polymer ?
#
loop_
_entity_poly.entity_id
_entity_poly.type
_entity_poly.pdbx_seq_one_letter_code
_entity_poly.pdbx_strand_id
1 'polypeptide(L)'
;MNTAQHHRRRELITGLRALATFLDSHPQVPVPRYGTVRVSVHTNYDTDATTEAEAIAEVERIAALLGTTPVVEGGHHVAGMEFGGVRYEAVLVTRAAMTRRAALDSYSDAIALDEIEEA
;
A
#
# COMPACT_ATOMS: atom_id res chain seq x y z
N MET A 1 19.50 -1.96 -10.26
CA MET A 1 18.10 -2.42 -10.43
C MET A 1 18.11 -3.56 -11.45
N ASN A 2 17.55 -4.72 -11.11
CA ASN A 2 17.62 -5.91 -11.98
C ASN A 2 16.66 -5.79 -13.20
N THR A 3 16.85 -6.64 -14.21
CA THR A 3 16.07 -6.61 -15.47
C THR A 3 14.58 -6.87 -15.25
N ALA A 4 14.21 -7.75 -14.31
CA ALA A 4 12.81 -8.02 -13.98
C ALA A 4 12.11 -6.80 -13.38
N GLN A 5 12.79 -6.06 -12.48
CA GLN A 5 12.29 -4.81 -11.90
C GLN A 5 12.18 -3.69 -12.96
N HIS A 6 13.10 -3.65 -13.94
CA HIS A 6 12.97 -2.75 -15.09
C HIS A 6 11.76 -3.07 -15.95
N HIS A 7 11.51 -4.36 -16.22
CA HIS A 7 10.33 -4.79 -16.96
C HIS A 7 9.05 -4.45 -16.21
N ARG A 8 8.98 -4.80 -14.92
CA ARG A 8 7.80 -4.52 -14.07
C ARG A 8 7.50 -3.03 -13.97
N ARG A 9 8.53 -2.20 -13.83
CA ARG A 9 8.39 -0.73 -13.87
C ARG A 9 7.80 -0.25 -15.19
N ARG A 10 8.24 -0.79 -16.34
CA ARG A 10 7.70 -0.41 -17.65
C ARG A 10 6.25 -0.83 -17.81
N GLU A 11 5.89 -2.04 -17.40
CA GLU A 11 4.49 -2.52 -17.41
C GLU A 11 3.60 -1.63 -16.54
N LEU A 12 4.01 -1.34 -15.31
CA LEU A 12 3.27 -0.48 -14.38
C LEU A 12 3.04 0.91 -14.96
N ILE A 13 4.09 1.55 -15.49
CA ILE A 13 3.97 2.89 -16.11
C ILE A 13 3.02 2.84 -17.31
N THR A 14 3.10 1.79 -18.13
CA THR A 14 2.23 1.63 -19.31
C THR A 14 0.78 1.45 -18.89
N GLY A 15 0.50 0.60 -17.90
CA GLY A 15 -0.84 0.39 -17.36
C GLY A 15 -1.43 1.64 -16.73
N LEU A 16 -0.65 2.39 -15.94
CA LEU A 16 -1.11 3.64 -15.32
C LEU A 16 -1.47 4.70 -16.38
N ARG A 17 -0.67 4.82 -17.45
CA ARG A 17 -0.99 5.72 -18.57
C ARG A 17 -2.25 5.28 -19.31
N ALA A 18 -2.39 3.98 -19.59
CA ALA A 18 -3.57 3.44 -20.25
C ALA A 18 -4.84 3.67 -19.41
N LEU A 19 -4.77 3.47 -18.08
CA LEU A 19 -5.87 3.76 -17.17
C LEU A 19 -6.25 5.23 -17.19
N ALA A 20 -5.27 6.13 -17.14
CA ALA A 20 -5.53 7.57 -17.21
C ALA A 20 -6.25 7.94 -18.53
N THR A 21 -5.79 7.42 -19.67
CA THR A 21 -6.46 7.60 -20.97
C THR A 21 -7.87 7.01 -21.01
N PHE A 22 -8.08 5.85 -20.38
CA PHE A 22 -9.39 5.22 -20.31
C PHE A 22 -10.39 6.08 -19.52
N LEU A 23 -9.99 6.56 -18.34
CA LEU A 23 -10.86 7.41 -17.50
C LEU A 23 -11.18 8.75 -18.16
N ASP A 24 -10.22 9.34 -18.87
CA ASP A 24 -10.42 10.59 -19.62
C ASP A 24 -11.41 10.42 -20.79
N SER A 25 -11.35 9.27 -21.47
CA SER A 25 -12.25 8.96 -22.61
C SER A 25 -13.62 8.43 -22.21
N HIS A 26 -13.85 8.09 -20.93
CA HIS A 26 -15.10 7.49 -20.44
C HIS A 26 -15.62 8.25 -19.19
N PRO A 27 -16.12 9.49 -19.33
CA PRO A 27 -16.57 10.33 -18.20
C PRO A 27 -17.75 9.76 -17.41
N GLN A 28 -18.45 8.76 -17.95
CA GLN A 28 -19.50 8.01 -17.27
C GLN A 28 -18.97 7.03 -16.22
N VAL A 29 -17.67 6.69 -16.26
CA VAL A 29 -17.04 5.80 -15.28
C VAL A 29 -16.71 6.61 -14.03
N PRO A 30 -17.28 6.29 -12.86
CA PRO A 30 -17.00 7.03 -11.65
C PRO A 30 -15.55 6.82 -11.19
N VAL A 31 -14.95 7.90 -10.72
CA VAL A 31 -13.67 7.86 -10.00
C VAL A 31 -13.91 7.86 -8.49
N PRO A 32 -12.99 7.32 -7.67
CA PRO A 32 -13.12 7.35 -6.22
C PRO A 32 -13.34 8.77 -5.70
N ARG A 33 -14.45 8.98 -4.98
CA ARG A 33 -14.75 10.25 -4.30
C ARG A 33 -14.00 10.38 -2.98
N TYR A 34 -13.74 9.24 -2.33
CA TYR A 34 -13.11 9.16 -1.02
C TYR A 34 -11.87 8.27 -1.11
N GLY A 35 -10.77 8.73 -0.52
CA GLY A 35 -9.50 8.03 -0.52
C GLY A 35 -8.60 8.34 -1.71
N THR A 36 -7.37 7.87 -1.61
CA THR A 36 -6.30 8.09 -2.59
C THR A 36 -6.06 6.82 -3.38
N VAL A 37 -5.84 6.92 -4.69
CA VAL A 37 -5.38 5.77 -5.51
C VAL A 37 -3.93 5.47 -5.13
N ARG A 38 -3.65 4.27 -4.65
CA ARG A 38 -2.33 3.90 -4.13
C ARG A 38 -1.57 2.99 -5.09
N VAL A 39 -0.29 3.30 -5.30
CA VAL A 39 0.72 2.42 -5.89
C VAL A 39 1.67 2.03 -4.75
N SER A 40 1.45 0.85 -4.18
CA SER A 40 2.16 0.38 -2.99
C SER A 40 3.25 -0.62 -3.35
N VAL A 41 4.42 -0.47 -2.75
CA VAL A 41 5.55 -1.42 -2.76
C VAL A 41 5.70 -1.97 -1.35
N HIS A 42 5.47 -3.25 -1.16
CA HIS A 42 5.66 -3.90 0.12
C HIS A 42 7.09 -4.39 0.26
N THR A 43 7.86 -3.78 1.17
CA THR A 43 9.32 -4.00 1.22
C THR A 43 9.73 -5.44 1.58
N ASN A 44 8.85 -6.23 2.21
CA ASN A 44 9.12 -7.66 2.46
C ASN A 44 8.91 -8.57 1.24
N TYR A 45 8.22 -8.09 0.19
CA TYR A 45 7.74 -8.95 -0.90
C TYR A 45 8.19 -8.46 -2.28
N ASP A 46 8.26 -7.14 -2.46
CA ASP A 46 8.51 -6.50 -3.75
C ASP A 46 9.97 -6.04 -3.94
N THR A 47 10.81 -6.22 -2.92
CA THR A 47 12.23 -5.87 -2.92
C THR A 47 13.09 -7.07 -2.53
N ASP A 48 14.41 -6.88 -2.49
CA ASP A 48 15.37 -7.92 -2.15
C ASP A 48 15.58 -8.05 -0.62
N ALA A 49 14.77 -7.38 0.22
CA ALA A 49 14.87 -7.48 1.67
C ALA A 49 14.42 -8.87 2.16
N THR A 50 15.27 -9.51 2.97
CA THR A 50 15.03 -10.86 3.51
C THR A 50 14.76 -10.86 5.01
N THR A 51 15.07 -9.76 5.69
CA THR A 51 14.82 -9.55 7.12
C THR A 51 13.98 -8.31 7.37
N GLU A 52 13.31 -8.25 8.52
CA GLU A 52 12.52 -7.06 8.90
C GLU A 52 13.41 -5.81 9.02
N ALA A 53 14.64 -5.94 9.53
CA ALA A 53 15.59 -4.83 9.60
C ALA A 53 15.99 -4.31 8.21
N GLU A 54 16.24 -5.21 7.26
CA GLU A 54 16.48 -4.84 5.85
C GLU A 54 15.25 -4.15 5.23
N ALA A 55 14.04 -4.64 5.54
CA ALA A 55 12.81 -4.06 5.03
C ALA A 55 12.51 -2.68 5.62
N ILE A 56 12.88 -2.42 6.89
CA ILE A 56 12.84 -1.08 7.51
C ILE A 56 13.82 -0.16 6.81
N ALA A 57 15.08 -0.60 6.64
CA ALA A 57 16.10 0.17 5.94
C ALA A 57 15.70 0.49 4.49
N GLU A 58 14.98 -0.42 3.84
CA GLU A 58 14.46 -0.21 2.50
C GLU A 58 13.34 0.86 2.46
N VAL A 59 12.45 0.90 3.47
CA VAL A 59 11.49 2.00 3.61
C VAL A 59 12.22 3.34 3.80
N GLU A 60 13.24 3.39 4.65
CA GLU A 60 14.05 4.60 4.86
C GLU A 60 14.78 5.05 3.58
N ARG A 61 15.37 4.10 2.85
CA ARG A 61 16.04 4.36 1.57
C ARG A 61 15.06 4.94 0.54
N ILE A 62 13.85 4.38 0.44
CA ILE A 62 12.83 4.91 -0.45
C ILE A 62 12.34 6.28 0.03
N ALA A 63 12.16 6.49 1.32
CA ALA A 63 11.79 7.78 1.88
C ALA A 63 12.78 8.87 1.49
N ALA A 64 14.09 8.58 1.57
CA ALA A 64 15.15 9.47 1.13
C ALA A 64 15.08 9.79 -0.38
N LEU A 65 14.79 8.80 -1.23
CA LEU A 65 14.58 9.02 -2.67
C LEU A 65 13.36 9.91 -2.96
N LEU A 66 12.32 9.82 -2.13
CA LEU A 66 11.13 10.64 -2.23
C LEU A 66 11.30 12.01 -1.53
N GLY A 67 12.39 12.24 -0.78
CA GLY A 67 12.53 13.44 0.05
C GLY A 67 11.47 13.53 1.15
N THR A 68 11.03 12.38 1.69
CA THR A 68 10.02 12.27 2.74
C THR A 68 10.60 11.57 3.97
N THR A 69 9.89 11.64 5.10
CA THR A 69 10.24 10.90 6.32
C THR A 69 9.26 9.74 6.50
N PRO A 70 9.72 8.52 6.84
CA PRO A 70 8.82 7.42 7.17
C PRO A 70 7.92 7.77 8.36
N VAL A 71 6.64 7.44 8.24
CA VAL A 71 5.69 7.41 9.35
C VAL A 71 5.71 6.01 9.94
N VAL A 72 5.85 5.92 11.26
CA VAL A 72 5.85 4.65 11.99
C VAL A 72 4.71 4.62 12.99
N GLU A 73 3.75 3.72 12.77
CA GLU A 73 2.57 3.61 13.63
C GLU A 73 2.07 2.16 13.71
N GLY A 74 1.89 1.64 14.94
CA GLY A 74 1.30 0.31 15.15
C GLY A 74 2.06 -0.83 14.46
N GLY A 75 3.37 -0.68 14.23
CA GLY A 75 4.20 -1.63 13.48
C GLY A 75 4.05 -1.54 11.96
N HIS A 76 3.48 -0.46 11.44
CA HIS A 76 3.56 -0.08 10.03
C HIS A 76 4.69 0.94 9.87
N HIS A 77 5.57 0.73 8.89
CA HIS A 77 6.53 1.74 8.45
C HIS A 77 6.16 2.13 7.04
N VAL A 78 5.80 3.40 6.84
CA VAL A 78 5.28 3.88 5.56
C VAL A 78 6.01 5.13 5.13
N ALA A 79 6.55 5.13 3.93
CA ALA A 79 7.05 6.34 3.26
C ALA A 79 6.32 6.50 1.94
N GLY A 80 5.99 7.73 1.55
CA GLY A 80 5.25 7.91 0.29
C GLY A 80 5.05 9.36 -0.08
N MET A 81 4.75 9.55 -1.36
CA MET A 81 4.60 10.84 -2.01
C MET A 81 3.26 10.93 -2.73
N GLU A 82 2.62 12.08 -2.63
CA GLU A 82 1.34 12.37 -3.25
C GLU A 82 1.50 13.08 -4.60
N PHE A 83 0.63 12.72 -5.52
CA PHE A 83 0.49 13.24 -6.87
C PHE A 83 -1.00 13.57 -7.09
N GLY A 84 -1.49 14.60 -6.39
CA GLY A 84 -2.92 14.89 -6.33
C GLY A 84 -3.70 13.72 -5.72
N GLY A 85 -4.66 13.15 -6.46
CA GLY A 85 -5.46 12.01 -6.00
C GLY A 85 -4.76 10.64 -6.05
N VAL A 86 -3.47 10.60 -6.40
CA VAL A 86 -2.67 9.37 -6.49
C VAL A 86 -1.51 9.43 -5.50
N ARG A 87 -1.14 8.32 -4.89
CA ARG A 87 0.00 8.21 -3.96
C ARG A 87 0.88 7.03 -4.33
N TYR A 88 2.19 7.25 -4.37
CA TYR A 88 3.17 6.17 -4.33
C TYR A 88 3.60 5.95 -2.89
N GLU A 89 3.70 4.71 -2.43
CA GLU A 89 4.14 4.40 -1.08
C GLU A 89 4.97 3.12 -1.00
N ALA A 90 5.98 3.13 -0.14
CA ALA A 90 6.66 1.94 0.38
C ALA A 90 6.07 1.60 1.75
N VAL A 91 5.72 0.34 1.96
CA VAL A 91 5.03 -0.14 3.15
C VAL A 91 5.74 -1.37 3.69
N LEU A 92 6.06 -1.33 4.98
CA LEU A 92 6.36 -2.51 5.78
C LEU A 92 5.27 -2.67 6.83
N VAL A 93 4.77 -3.89 6.98
CA VAL A 93 4.00 -4.31 8.15
C VAL A 93 4.85 -5.31 8.91
N THR A 94 5.24 -4.99 10.15
CA THR A 94 6.10 -5.87 10.94
C THR A 94 5.40 -7.17 11.28
N ARG A 95 6.20 -8.21 11.56
CA ARG A 95 5.67 -9.50 12.00
C ARG A 95 4.86 -9.38 13.28
N ALA A 96 5.27 -8.49 14.18
CA ALA A 96 4.53 -8.20 15.40
C ALA A 96 3.14 -7.60 15.11
N ALA A 97 3.05 -6.65 14.16
CA ALA A 97 1.77 -6.09 13.72
C ALA A 97 0.88 -7.13 13.06
N MET A 98 1.43 -7.98 12.19
CA MET A 98 0.70 -9.09 11.58
C MET A 98 0.18 -10.09 12.62
N THR A 99 1.01 -10.45 13.61
CA THR A 99 0.63 -11.37 14.71
C THR A 99 -0.50 -10.76 15.54
N ARG A 100 -0.40 -9.46 15.86
CA ARG A 100 -1.46 -8.73 16.57
C ARG A 100 -2.76 -8.73 15.77
N ARG A 101 -2.68 -8.50 14.46
CA ARG A 101 -3.85 -8.52 13.57
C ARG A 101 -4.49 -9.91 13.54
N ALA A 102 -3.70 -10.96 13.36
CA ALA A 102 -4.19 -12.33 13.38
C ALA A 102 -4.87 -12.69 14.72
N ALA A 103 -4.31 -12.24 15.85
CA ALA A 103 -4.91 -12.44 17.16
C ALA A 103 -6.22 -11.65 17.36
N LEU A 104 -6.35 -10.46 16.77
CA LEU A 104 -7.62 -9.72 16.80
C LEU A 104 -8.66 -10.40 15.90
N ASP A 105 -8.24 -10.79 14.70
CA ASP A 105 -9.12 -11.44 13.72
C ASP A 105 -9.62 -12.80 14.24
N SER A 106 -8.85 -13.52 15.08
CA SER A 106 -9.29 -14.78 15.68
C SER A 106 -10.45 -14.64 16.68
N TYR A 107 -10.79 -13.43 17.13
CA TYR A 107 -11.97 -13.18 17.96
C TYR A 107 -13.20 -12.74 17.15
N SER A 108 -13.05 -12.48 15.85
CA SER A 108 -14.14 -11.91 15.03
C SER A 108 -15.38 -12.82 14.99
N ASP A 109 -15.19 -14.13 14.84
CA ASP A 109 -16.27 -15.10 14.79
C ASP A 109 -16.95 -15.36 16.15
N ALA A 110 -16.36 -14.88 17.25
CA ALA A 110 -16.93 -15.00 18.59
C ALA A 110 -17.98 -13.92 18.90
N ILE A 111 -18.11 -12.90 18.04
CA ILE A 111 -19.02 -11.77 18.23
C ILE A 111 -20.34 -12.09 17.50
N ALA A 112 -21.39 -12.39 18.26
CA ALA A 112 -22.76 -12.38 17.74
C ALA A 112 -23.36 -10.98 17.94
N LEU A 113 -23.91 -10.41 16.88
CA LEU A 113 -24.74 -9.21 17.00
C LEU A 113 -26.16 -9.67 17.27
N ASP A 114 -26.77 -9.13 18.33
CA ASP A 114 -28.21 -9.28 18.54
C ASP A 114 -28.93 -8.60 17.37
N GLU A 115 -29.95 -9.25 16.82
CA GLU A 115 -30.82 -8.62 15.83
C GLU A 115 -31.49 -7.41 16.49
N ILE A 116 -31.27 -6.23 15.91
CA ILE A 116 -32.01 -5.04 16.29
C ILE A 116 -33.38 -5.19 15.61
N GLU A 117 -34.42 -5.53 16.37
CA GLU A 117 -35.80 -5.43 15.89
C GLU A 117 -36.07 -3.95 15.52
N GLU A 118 -36.15 -3.65 14.22
CA GLU A 118 -36.61 -2.34 13.75
C GLU A 118 -38.09 -2.17 14.13
N ALA A 119 -38.36 -1.15 14.94
CA ALA A 119 -39.69 -0.76 15.41
C ALA A 119 -40.46 0.09 14.38
#